data_AF-A0A5B0KMM5-F1
#
_entry.id   AF-A0A5B0KMM5-F1
#
_cell.length_a   1.000
_cell.length_b   1.000
_cell.length_c   1.000
_cell.angle_alpha   90.00
_cell.angle_beta   90.00
_cell.angle_gamma   90.00
#
_symmetry.space_group_name_H-M   'P 1'
#
loop_
_entity.id
_entity.type
_entity.pdbx_description
1 polymer ?
#
loop_
_entity_poly.entity_id
_entity_poly.type
_entity_poly.pdbx_seq_one_letter_code
_entity_poly.pdbx_strand_id
1 'polypeptide(L)'
;MKKVDNLGSGYWQLSRAQGSILGALQNDYQPLRDVLEQAGKNALSANGHIRWEKLAVLDALEVDLTRQDNVYVRRGPAWQQWWDRCGFEVTFREDIYQKVDAMITKRS
;
A
#
# COMPACT_ATOMS: atom_id res chain seq x y z
N MET A 1 24.80 -4.51 -8.58
CA MET A 1 24.15 -5.84 -8.68
C MET A 1 22.75 -5.60 -9.21
N LYS A 2 22.46 -5.93 -10.48
CA LYS A 2 21.10 -5.76 -11.04
C LYS A 2 20.17 -6.74 -10.31
N LYS A 3 19.20 -6.23 -9.55
CA LYS A 3 18.21 -7.08 -8.90
C LYS A 3 17.42 -7.80 -9.98
N VAL A 4 17.47 -9.12 -9.97
CA VAL A 4 16.66 -9.96 -10.85
C VAL A 4 15.22 -9.80 -10.40
N ASP A 5 14.36 -9.33 -11.30
CA ASP A 5 12.94 -9.16 -11.05
C ASP A 5 12.23 -10.53 -11.18
N ASN A 6 12.40 -11.37 -10.15
CA ASN A 6 11.91 -12.76 -10.13
C ASN A 6 10.39 -12.89 -10.27
N LEU A 7 9.64 -11.78 -10.19
CA LEU A 7 8.18 -11.73 -10.24
C LEU A 7 7.66 -11.06 -11.52
N GLY A 8 8.56 -10.70 -12.43
CA GLY A 8 8.25 -10.12 -13.74
C GLY A 8 8.29 -8.59 -13.75
N SER A 9 8.70 -8.05 -14.90
CA SER A 9 8.81 -6.60 -15.15
C SER A 9 7.53 -5.85 -14.71
N GLY A 10 7.68 -4.95 -13.74
CA GLY A 10 6.59 -4.10 -13.26
C GLY A 10 5.86 -4.66 -12.03
N TYR A 11 6.23 -5.85 -11.53
CA TYR A 11 5.70 -6.34 -10.26
C TYR A 11 6.05 -5.39 -9.11
N TRP A 12 7.16 -4.67 -9.16
CA TRP A 12 7.48 -3.70 -8.10
C TRP A 12 6.79 -2.35 -8.27
N GLN A 13 6.13 -2.09 -9.41
CA GLN A 13 5.39 -0.85 -9.64
C GLN A 13 4.01 -0.91 -8.97
N LEU A 14 3.70 0.08 -8.14
CA LEU A 14 2.40 0.21 -7.51
C LEU A 14 1.44 0.96 -8.44
N SER A 15 0.20 0.48 -8.54
CA SER A 15 -0.84 1.23 -9.25
C SER A 15 -1.31 2.43 -8.43
N ARG A 16 -1.99 3.39 -9.08
CA ARG A 16 -2.63 4.52 -8.37
C ARG A 16 -3.64 4.06 -7.31
N ALA A 17 -4.34 2.95 -7.57
CA ALA A 17 -5.23 2.32 -6.59
C ALA A 17 -4.46 1.83 -5.37
N GLN A 18 -3.32 1.16 -5.58
CA GLN A 18 -2.45 0.68 -4.49
C GLN A 18 -1.82 1.83 -3.69
N GLY A 19 -1.41 2.90 -4.36
CA GLY A 19 -0.96 4.13 -3.69
C GLY A 19 -2.05 4.78 -2.83
N SER A 20 -3.30 4.77 -3.30
CA SER A 20 -4.45 5.26 -2.50
C SER A 20 -4.67 4.44 -1.23
N ILE A 21 -4.56 3.11 -1.34
CA ILE A 21 -4.70 2.21 -0.19
C ILE A 21 -3.60 2.48 0.83
N LEU A 22 -2.33 2.54 0.39
CA LEU A 22 -1.20 2.83 1.28
C LEU A 22 -1.34 4.17 2.00
N GLY A 23 -1.88 5.18 1.30
CA GLY A 23 -2.15 6.49 1.91
C GLY A 23 -3.27 6.48 2.95
N ALA A 24 -4.21 5.56 2.86
CA ALA A 24 -5.31 5.40 3.82
C ALA A 24 -4.96 4.48 5.02
N LEU A 25 -3.83 3.76 4.96
CA LEU A 25 -3.41 2.90 6.07
C LEU A 25 -2.98 3.73 7.28
N GLN A 26 -3.39 3.27 8.46
CA GLN A 26 -2.98 3.78 9.76
C GLN A 26 -2.08 2.76 10.48
N ASN A 27 -1.46 3.19 11.59
CA ASN A 27 -0.56 2.33 12.37
C ASN A 27 -1.34 1.25 13.16
N ASP A 28 -2.59 1.55 13.50
CA ASP A 28 -3.50 0.62 14.17
C ASP A 28 -4.28 -0.23 13.15
N TYR A 29 -4.67 -1.43 13.58
CA TYR A 29 -5.50 -2.32 12.77
C TYR A 29 -6.90 -1.75 12.59
N GLN A 30 -7.31 -1.62 11.34
CA GLN A 30 -8.65 -1.17 10.94
C GLN A 30 -9.21 -2.13 9.88
N PRO A 31 -10.54 -2.26 9.76
CA PRO A 31 -11.16 -3.06 8.71
C PRO A 31 -10.66 -2.63 7.33
N LEU A 32 -10.27 -3.59 6.49
CA LEU A 32 -9.83 -3.34 5.11
C LEU A 32 -10.89 -2.56 4.33
N ARG A 33 -12.16 -2.88 4.56
CA ARG A 33 -13.30 -2.11 4.03
C ARG A 33 -13.16 -0.61 4.25
N ASP A 34 -12.87 -0.19 5.48
CA ASP A 34 -12.82 1.22 5.86
C ASP A 34 -11.64 1.92 5.17
N VAL A 35 -10.51 1.21 5.05
CA VAL A 35 -9.35 1.68 4.27
C VAL A 35 -9.71 1.91 2.81
N LEU A 36 -10.50 1.00 2.23
CA LEU A 36 -10.92 1.08 0.83
C LEU A 36 -11.92 2.20 0.59
N GLU A 37 -12.84 2.42 1.53
CA GLU A 37 -13.76 3.55 1.52
C GLU A 37 -12.98 4.88 1.57
N GLN A 38 -11.99 5.00 2.47
CA GLN A 38 -11.09 6.17 2.56
C GLN A 38 -10.24 6.34 1.30
N ALA A 39 -9.72 5.23 0.75
CA ALA A 39 -8.96 5.19 -0.50
C ALA A 39 -9.81 5.53 -1.75
N GLY A 40 -11.13 5.69 -1.59
CA GLY A 40 -12.04 6.22 -2.59
C GLY A 40 -12.32 5.26 -3.74
N LYS A 41 -13.29 5.61 -4.61
CA LYS A 41 -13.79 4.75 -5.71
C LYS A 41 -12.70 4.22 -6.66
N ASN A 42 -11.54 4.89 -6.74
CA ASN A 42 -10.42 4.46 -7.58
C ASN A 42 -9.66 3.24 -7.04
N ALA A 43 -9.84 2.87 -5.76
CA ALA A 43 -9.28 1.64 -5.19
C ALA A 43 -10.08 0.39 -5.60
N LEU A 44 -11.35 0.58 -5.99
CA LEU A 44 -12.24 -0.44 -6.53
C LEU A 44 -12.04 -0.48 -8.05
N SER A 45 -11.15 -1.34 -8.54
CA SER A 45 -10.94 -1.48 -9.99
C SER A 45 -12.18 -2.08 -10.68
N ALA A 46 -12.27 -1.88 -12.02
CA ALA A 46 -13.42 -2.16 -12.89
C ALA A 46 -14.01 -3.59 -12.85
N ASN A 47 -13.35 -4.55 -12.18
CA ASN A 47 -13.83 -5.93 -12.02
C ASN A 47 -14.09 -6.32 -10.54
N GLY A 48 -14.09 -5.37 -9.60
CA GLY A 48 -14.38 -5.64 -8.18
C GLY A 48 -13.27 -6.34 -7.38
N HIS A 49 -12.20 -6.81 -8.05
CA HIS A 49 -11.03 -7.38 -7.38
C HIS A 49 -10.05 -6.28 -6.99
N ILE A 50 -9.89 -6.10 -5.69
CA ILE A 50 -8.96 -5.15 -5.09
C ILE A 50 -7.63 -5.88 -4.92
N ARG A 51 -6.57 -5.46 -5.62
CA ARG A 51 -5.24 -6.09 -5.53
C ARG A 51 -4.43 -5.55 -4.35
N TRP A 52 -4.97 -5.68 -3.14
CA TRP A 52 -4.28 -5.27 -1.92
C TRP A 52 -3.28 -6.33 -1.44
N GLU A 53 -3.44 -7.58 -1.85
CA GLU A 53 -2.58 -8.72 -1.47
C GLU A 53 -1.13 -8.50 -1.89
N LYS A 54 -0.93 -7.81 -3.02
CA LYS A 54 0.40 -7.38 -3.46
C LYS A 54 1.07 -6.47 -2.42
N LEU A 55 0.31 -5.59 -1.76
CA LEU A 55 0.86 -4.73 -0.71
C LEU A 55 1.32 -5.53 0.51
N ALA A 56 0.64 -6.65 0.81
CA ALA A 56 1.07 -7.57 1.84
C ALA A 56 2.37 -8.29 1.47
N VAL A 57 2.50 -8.77 0.23
CA VAL A 57 3.76 -9.39 -0.27
C VAL A 57 4.94 -8.42 -0.23
N LEU A 58 4.68 -7.12 -0.37
CA LEU A 58 5.70 -6.07 -0.34
C LEU A 58 6.02 -5.56 1.07
N ASP A 59 5.46 -6.17 2.13
CA ASP A 59 5.52 -5.70 3.52
C ASP A 59 5.06 -4.24 3.70
N ALA A 60 4.24 -3.73 2.76
CA ALA A 60 3.71 -2.38 2.78
C ALA A 60 2.36 -2.29 3.50
N LEU A 61 1.66 -3.42 3.58
CA LEU A 61 0.42 -3.61 4.33
C LEU A 61 0.58 -4.86 5.20
N GLU A 62 0.15 -4.81 6.45
CA GLU A 62 0.12 -5.97 7.34
C GLU A 62 -1.33 -6.39 7.55
N VAL A 63 -1.58 -7.69 7.58
CA VAL A 63 -2.92 -8.27 7.72
C VAL A 63 -3.00 -9.02 9.04
N ASP A 64 -4.05 -8.77 9.81
CA ASP A 64 -4.43 -9.61 10.95
C ASP A 64 -5.41 -10.69 10.46
N LEU A 65 -4.96 -11.94 10.51
CA LEU A 65 -5.72 -13.13 10.14
C LEU A 65 -6.33 -13.85 11.35
N THR A 66 -6.14 -13.32 12.56
CA THR A 66 -6.68 -13.94 13.79
C THR A 66 -8.18 -13.67 13.97
N ARG A 67 -8.70 -12.67 13.26
CA ARG A 67 -10.10 -12.25 13.28
C ARG A 67 -10.85 -12.85 12.11
N GLN A 68 -11.96 -13.53 12.39
CA GLN A 68 -12.79 -14.21 11.37
C GLN A 68 -13.96 -13.36 10.88
N ASP A 69 -14.28 -12.26 11.57
CA ASP A 69 -15.37 -11.34 11.24
C ASP A 69 -15.02 -10.41 10.08
N ASN A 70 -13.75 -10.06 9.93
CA ASN A 70 -13.29 -9.13 8.89
C ASN A 70 -11.80 -9.30 8.61
N VAL A 71 -11.34 -8.73 7.49
CA VAL A 71 -9.91 -8.57 7.22
C VAL A 71 -9.48 -7.26 7.84
N TYR A 72 -8.60 -7.31 8.85
CA TYR A 72 -8.05 -6.13 9.47
C TYR A 72 -6.64 -5.87 8.94
N VAL A 73 -6.36 -4.61 8.64
CA VAL A 73 -5.10 -4.20 8.04
C VAL A 73 -4.51 -2.97 8.73
N ARG A 74 -3.19 -2.86 8.69
CA ARG A 74 -2.44 -1.68 9.13
C ARG A 74 -1.24 -1.44 8.20
N ARG A 75 -0.49 -0.37 8.43
CA ARG A 75 0.78 -0.15 7.74
C ARG A 75 1.73 -1.31 7.99
N GLY A 76 2.26 -1.87 6.91
CA GLY A 76 3.32 -2.88 7.01
C GLY A 76 4.67 -2.25 7.35
N PRO A 77 5.64 -3.04 7.84
CA PRO A 77 6.94 -2.53 8.29
C PRO A 77 7.71 -1.72 7.23
N ALA A 78 7.64 -2.12 5.96
CA ALA A 78 8.33 -1.40 4.89
C ALA A 78 7.70 -0.02 4.63
N TRP A 79 6.38 0.08 4.74
CA TRP A 79 5.67 1.33 4.58
C TRP A 79 5.82 2.23 5.81
N GLN A 80 5.80 1.66 7.02
CA GLN A 80 6.07 2.39 8.26
C GLN A 80 7.46 3.01 8.26
N GLN A 81 8.50 2.24 7.92
CA GLN A 81 9.87 2.75 7.83
C GLN A 81 10.01 3.88 6.81
N TRP A 82 9.26 3.82 5.71
CA TRP A 82 9.25 4.90 4.74
C TRP A 82 8.54 6.14 5.30
N TRP A 83 7.39 5.96 5.93
CA TRP A 83 6.61 7.01 6.56
C TRP A 83 7.42 7.77 7.62
N ASP A 84 8.09 7.02 8.51
CA ASP A 84 8.93 7.58 9.58
C ASP A 84 10.13 8.37 9.02
N ARG A 85 10.73 7.91 7.91
CA ARG A 85 11.81 8.64 7.22
C ARG A 85 11.32 9.93 6.56
N CYS A 86 10.08 9.95 6.11
CA CYS A 86 9.51 11.13 5.46
C CYS A 86 9.17 12.22 6.49
N GLY A 87 8.81 11.87 7.73
CA GLY A 87 8.68 12.85 8.82
C GLY A 87 7.55 13.87 8.64
N PHE A 88 6.56 13.62 7.76
CA PHE A 88 5.43 14.51 7.51
C PHE A 88 4.10 13.87 7.94
N GLU A 89 3.20 14.68 8.49
CA GLU A 89 1.76 14.39 8.41
C GLU A 89 1.37 14.48 6.94
N VAL A 90 1.37 13.33 6.24
CA VAL A 90 0.92 13.29 4.85
C VAL A 90 -0.60 13.43 4.84
N THR A 91 -1.05 14.67 4.91
CA THR A 91 -2.46 15.08 4.81
C THR A 91 -2.92 15.15 3.36
N PHE A 92 -1.99 15.19 2.40
CA PHE A 92 -2.29 15.31 0.96
C PHE A 92 -1.94 14.06 0.15
N ARG A 93 -3.00 13.52 -0.48
CA ARG A 93 -3.00 12.33 -1.35
C ARG A 93 -2.05 12.42 -2.54
N GLU A 94 -1.73 13.65 -3.00
CA GLU A 94 -0.90 13.91 -4.17
C GLU A 94 0.60 13.70 -3.92
N ASP A 95 1.07 13.96 -2.70
CA ASP A 95 2.46 13.72 -2.30
C ASP A 95 2.77 12.22 -2.19
N ILE A 96 1.78 11.42 -1.81
CA ILE A 96 1.89 9.96 -1.76
C ILE A 96 2.19 9.41 -3.15
N TYR A 97 1.54 9.91 -4.21
CA TYR A 97 1.74 9.41 -5.57
C TYR A 97 3.12 9.73 -6.14
N GLN A 98 3.58 10.98 -6.04
CA GLN A 98 4.91 11.35 -6.54
C GLN A 98 6.03 10.59 -5.81
N LYS A 99 5.80 10.23 -4.54
CA LYS A 99 6.83 9.60 -3.71
C LYS A 99 6.79 8.08 -3.73
N VAL A 100 5.62 7.46 -3.93
CA VAL A 100 5.51 6.03 -4.26
C VAL A 100 6.34 5.74 -5.52
N ASP A 101 6.22 6.57 -6.56
CA ASP A 101 7.06 6.46 -7.77
C ASP A 101 8.56 6.58 -7.47
N ALA A 102 8.95 7.49 -6.59
CA ALA A 102 10.36 7.65 -6.17
C ALA A 102 10.89 6.45 -5.36
N MET A 103 10.04 5.81 -4.54
CA MET A 103 10.38 4.64 -3.73
C MET A 103 10.60 3.40 -4.60
N ILE A 104 9.81 3.26 -5.66
CA ILE A 104 9.92 2.22 -6.69
C ILE A 104 11.22 2.41 -7.50
N THR A 105 11.55 3.66 -7.85
CA THR A 105 12.71 3.97 -8.71
C THR A 105 14.06 3.76 -8.01
N LYS A 106 14.16 4.02 -6.69
CA LYS A 106 15.43 3.85 -5.94
C LYS A 106 15.80 2.40 -5.60
N ARG A 107 14.90 1.43 -5.82
CA ARG A 107 15.18 0.00 -5.58
C ARG A 107 15.67 -0.75 -6.83
N SER A 108 15.57 -0.14 -8.01
CA SER A 108 16.01 -0.63 -9.34
C SER A 108 17.51 -0.48 -9.58
#